data_AF-A0A7X8EL49-F1
#
_entry.id   AF-A0A7X8EL49-F1
#
_cell.length_a   1.000
_cell.length_b   1.000
_cell.length_c   1.000
_cell.angle_alpha   90.00
_cell.angle_beta   90.00
_cell.angle_gamma   90.00
#
_symmetry.space_group_name_H-M   'P 1'
#
loop_
_entity.id
_entity.type
_entity.pdbx_description
1 polymer ?
#
loop_
_entity_poly.entity_id
_entity_poly.type
_entity_poly.pdbx_seq_one_letter_code
_entity_poly.pdbx_strand_id
1 'polypeptide(L)' 'MRCHVCGALMGETRTDLPFKVTERSIVVVRDVPVIQCSGCREYLLSDSVMERLDELPAAANTKADLEILTFAA' A
#
# COMPACT_ATOMS: atom_id res chain seq x y z
N MET A 1 -18.95 0.40 -2.82
CA MET A 1 -18.84 -0.81 -3.70
C MET A 1 -18.88 -2.07 -2.83
N ARG A 2 -19.15 -3.26 -3.41
CA ARG A 2 -19.11 -4.54 -2.67
C ARG A 2 -17.83 -5.30 -3.01
N CYS A 3 -17.27 -5.99 -2.02
CA CYS A 3 -16.10 -6.84 -2.17
C CYS A 3 -16.43 -8.07 -3.03
N HIS A 4 -15.63 -8.31 -4.06
CA HIS A 4 -15.79 -9.46 -4.95
C HIS A 4 -15.43 -10.79 -4.27
N VAL A 5 -14.67 -10.76 -3.16
CA VAL A 5 -14.25 -11.94 -2.40
C VAL A 5 -15.30 -12.40 -1.39
N CYS A 6 -15.89 -11.48 -0.61
CA CYS A 6 -16.78 -11.84 0.51
C CYS A 6 -18.16 -11.14 0.49
N GLY A 7 -18.42 -10.25 -0.46
CA GLY A 7 -19.71 -9.55 -0.60
C GLY A 7 -19.95 -8.40 0.38
N ALA A 8 -19.06 -8.17 1.35
CA ALA A 8 -19.15 -7.06 2.29
C ALA A 8 -18.93 -5.69 1.63
N LEU A 9 -19.24 -4.61 2.34
CA LEU A 9 -19.01 -3.25 1.85
C LEU A 9 -17.51 -2.93 1.83
N MET A 10 -17.11 -2.18 0.82
CA MET A 10 -15.79 -1.56 0.77
C MET A 10 -15.92 -0.06 0.96
N GLY A 11 -14.97 0.51 1.72
CA GLY A 11 -14.92 1.94 2.03
C GLY A 11 -13.49 2.47 1.97
N GLU A 12 -13.38 3.78 1.82
CA GLU A 12 -12.10 4.48 1.85
C GLU A 12 -11.49 4.44 3.25
N THR A 13 -10.20 4.14 3.32
CA THR A 13 -9.41 4.15 4.55
C THR A 13 -7.95 4.43 4.22
N ARG A 14 -7.12 4.59 5.25
CA ARG A 14 -5.67 4.72 5.12
C ARG A 14 -4.99 3.55 5.83
N THR A 15 -3.99 2.96 5.20
CA THR A 15 -3.27 1.79 5.75
C THR A 15 -1.79 1.85 5.40
N ASP A 16 -1.00 1.04 6.09
CA ASP A 16 0.41 0.88 5.81
C ASP A 16 0.62 -0.35 4.90
N LEU A 17 1.43 -0.21 3.85
CA LEU A 17 1.69 -1.25 2.87
C LEU A 17 3.19 -1.58 2.80
N PRO A 18 3.57 -2.85 2.99
CA PRO A 18 4.94 -3.30 2.82
C PRO A 18 5.24 -3.63 1.35
N PHE A 19 6.35 -3.13 0.84
CA PHE A 19 6.91 -3.40 -0.48
C PHE A 19 8.26 -4.08 -0.33
N LYS A 20 8.41 -5.26 -0.92
CA LYS A 20 9.70 -5.93 -1.01
C LYS A 20 10.49 -5.31 -2.17
N VAL A 21 11.58 -4.59 -1.87
CA VAL A 21 12.39 -3.89 -2.87
C VAL A 21 13.57 -4.75 -3.32
N THR A 22 14.15 -5.52 -2.40
CA THR A 22 15.19 -6.52 -2.71
C THR A 22 14.93 -7.79 -1.90
N GLU A 23 15.77 -8.81 -2.06
CA GLU A 23 15.68 -10.03 -1.24
C GLU A 23 15.87 -9.78 0.26
N ARG A 24 16.54 -8.67 0.64
CA ARG A 24 16.84 -8.34 2.05
C ARG A 24 16.22 -7.03 2.53
N SER A 25 15.63 -6.25 1.64
CA SER A 25 15.12 -4.91 1.94
C SER A 25 13.62 -4.83 1.70
N ILE A 26 12.91 -4.37 2.74
CA ILE A 26 11.48 -4.08 2.71
C ILE A 26 11.28 -2.59 3.00
N VAL A 27 10.45 -1.94 2.20
CA VAL A 27 10.01 -0.56 2.42
C VAL A 27 8.55 -0.60 2.85
N VAL A 28 8.24 -0.03 4.01
CA VAL A 28 6.86 0.16 4.46
C VAL A 28 6.44 1.58 4.12
N VAL A 29 5.47 1.72 3.22
CA VAL A 29 4.85 3.02 2.93
C VAL A 29 3.65 3.17 3.84
N ARG A 30 3.69 4.18 4.72
CA ARG A 30 2.62 4.46 5.66
C ARG A 30 1.56 5.35 5.07
N ASP A 31 0.37 5.23 5.64
CA ASP A 31 -0.75 6.15 5.42
C ASP A 31 -1.21 6.22 3.96
N VAL A 32 -1.18 5.08 3.27
CA VAL A 32 -1.60 4.93 1.87
C VAL A 32 -3.12 4.94 1.79
N PRO A 33 -3.74 5.80 0.96
CA PRO A 33 -5.18 5.79 0.74
C PRO A 33 -5.59 4.55 -0.07
N VAL A 34 -6.53 3.76 0.46
CA VAL A 34 -7.03 2.53 -0.15
C VAL A 34 -8.55 2.43 0.00
N ILE A 35 -9.16 1.58 -0.81
CA ILE A 35 -10.54 1.14 -0.59
C ILE A 35 -10.50 -0.25 0.02
N GLN A 36 -10.75 -0.37 1.33
CA GLN A 36 -10.66 -1.64 2.06
C GLN A 36 -12.04 -2.24 2.33
N CYS A 37 -12.10 -3.57 2.26
CA CYS A 37 -13.26 -4.35 2.66
C CYS A 37 -13.44 -4.35 4.18
N SER A 38 -14.67 -4.19 4.67
CA SER A 38 -14.96 -4.26 6.11
C SER A 38 -15.05 -5.69 6.66
N GLY A 39 -15.17 -6.70 5.79
CA GLY A 39 -15.42 -8.10 6.17
C GLY A 39 -14.26 -9.06 5.92
N CYS A 40 -13.26 -8.66 5.14
CA CYS A 40 -12.04 -9.42 4.90
C CYS A 40 -10.84 -8.47 4.74
N ARG A 41 -9.67 -9.00 4.41
CA ARG A 41 -8.42 -8.20 4.29
C ARG A 41 -8.18 -7.65 2.87
N GLU A 42 -9.19 -7.71 2.01
CA GLU A 42 -9.10 -7.23 0.63
C GLU A 42 -9.08 -5.70 0.58
N TYR A 43 -8.24 -5.14 -0.29
CA TYR A 43 -8.17 -3.71 -0.56
C TYR A 43 -7.94 -3.45 -2.04
N LEU A 44 -8.33 -2.27 -2.49
CA LEU A 44 -8.10 -1.78 -3.84
C LEU A 44 -7.31 -0.48 -3.78
N LEU A 45 -6.40 -0.32 -4.73
CA LEU A 45 -5.63 0.90 -4.96
C LEU A 45 -6.15 1.55 -6.25
N SER A 46 -6.27 2.88 -6.25
CA SER A 46 -6.54 3.59 -7.50
C SER A 46 -5.28 3.68 -8.34
N ASP A 47 -5.44 3.86 -9.65
CA ASP A 47 -4.32 3.99 -10.59
C ASP A 47 -3.35 5.11 -10.16
N SER A 48 -3.87 6.27 -9.70
CA SER A 48 -3.05 7.37 -9.19
C SER A 48 -2.22 7.02 -7.94
N VAL A 49 -2.77 6.16 -7.07
CA VAL A 49 -2.05 5.71 -5.87
C VAL A 49 -0.99 4.69 -6.26
N MET A 50 -1.30 3.80 -7.19
CA MET A 50 -0.34 2.84 -7.76
C MET A 50 0.84 3.54 -8.42
N GLU A 51 0.59 4.50 -9.32
CA GLU A 51 1.64 5.29 -9.99
C GLU A 51 2.56 5.95 -8.95
N ARG A 52 1.99 6.53 -7.90
CA ARG A 52 2.77 7.16 -6.83
C ARG A 52 3.57 6.16 -5.99
N LEU A 53 2.99 4.99 -5.72
CA LEU A 53 3.66 3.90 -5.00
C LEU A 53 4.79 3.28 -5.80
N ASP A 54 4.79 3.34 -7.13
CA ASP A 54 5.91 2.86 -7.95
C ASP A 54 7.10 3.83 -7.90
N GLU A 55 6.86 5.13 -7.73
CA GLU A 55 7.93 6.15 -7.63
C GLU A 55 8.66 6.12 -6.27
N LEU A 56 7.95 5.83 -5.18
CA LEU A 56 8.49 5.95 -3.81
C LEU A 56 9.63 4.96 -3.50
N PRO A 57 9.55 3.66 -3.84
CA PRO A 57 10.61 2.68 -3.59
C PRO A 57 11.84 2.90 -4.46
N ALA A 58 11.72 3.54 -5.63
CA ALA A 58 12.87 3.88 -6.46
C ALA A 58 13.81 4.88 -5.77
N ALA A 59 13.29 5.65 -4.81
CA ALA A 59 14.06 6.57 -3.98
C ALA A 59 14.62 5.94 -2.69
N ALA A 60 14.27 4.69 -2.37
CA ALA A 60 14.64 4.03 -1.12
C ALA A 60 16.12 3.62 -1.10
N ASN A 61 16.75 3.72 0.07
CA ASN A 61 18.16 3.41 0.24
C ASN A 61 18.36 1.89 0.38
N THR A 62 18.88 1.26 -0.67
CA THR A 62 19.09 -0.20 -0.76
C THR A 62 20.05 -0.81 0.27
N LYS A 63 20.66 0.02 1.13
CA LYS A 63 21.53 -0.42 2.24
C LYS A 63 20.78 -0.71 3.55
N ALA A 64 19.51 -0.34 3.65
CA ALA A 64 18.69 -0.63 4.83
C ALA A 64 17.86 -1.91 4.65
N ASP A 65 17.81 -2.75 5.69
CA ASP A 65 16.97 -3.96 5.68
C ASP A 65 15.46 -3.63 5.81
N LEU A 66 15.15 -2.53 6.51
CA LEU A 66 13.79 -2.00 6.65
C LEU A 66 13.81 -0.48 6.59
N GLU A 67 13.00 0.08 5.70
CA GLU A 67 12.82 1.53 5.59
C GLU A 67 11.32 1.87 5.69
N ILE A 68 11.00 3.00 6.31
CA ILE A 68 9.62 3.44 6.50
C ILE A 68 9.44 4.81 5.83
N LEU A 69 8.65 4.83 4.76
CA LEU A 69 8.26 6.04 4.04
C LEU A 69 6.84 6.44 4.42
N THR A 70 6.48 7.70 4.16
CA THR A 70 5.10 8.18 4.33
C THR A 70 4.56 8.55 2.96
N PHE A 71 3.32 8.14 2.67
CA PHE A 71 2.67 8.49 1.41
C PHE A 71 2.43 10.01 1.37
N ALA A 72 3.25 10.72 0.60
CA ALA A 72 3.06 12.13 0.28
C ALA A 72 2.29 12.21 -1.05
N ALA A 73 0.99 12.49 -0.94
CA ALA A 73 0.07 12.71 -2.05
C ALA A 73 0.44 13.94 -2.89
#